data_AF-A0A7C3TBX3-F1
#
_entry.id   AF-A0A7C3TBX3-F1
#
_cell.length_a   1.000
_cell.length_b   1.000
_cell.length_c   1.000
_cell.angle_alpha   90.00
_cell.angle_beta   90.00
_cell.angle_gamma   90.00
#
_symmetry.space_group_name_H-M   'P 1'
#
loop_
_entity.id
_entity.type
_entity.pdbx_description
1 polymer ?
#
loop_
_entity_poly.entity_id
_entity_poly.type
_entity_poly.pdbx_seq_one_letter_code
_entity_poly.pdbx_strand_id
1 'polypeptide(L)'
;MERPTGVTIIAALGILGGTVLVILGILSLAVFGLPSEGLFAAFAIFFSTFYILLGLTEFIASWGLLVGKGWAWTLNLVLAALSIVLVLFFPGSSFWTIIINAIIIYYLFRPNVKAFFGKGPAGSYQPPPPPTTTTQKTATCPRCGQQLTYIEQYKRWYCYNCQQYSS
;
A
#
# COMPACT_ATOMS: atom_id res chain seq x y z
N MET A 1 -3.08 0.88 -17.26
CA MET A 1 -3.66 1.06 -15.92
C MET A 1 -2.54 1.44 -14.97
N GLU A 2 -2.44 2.73 -14.65
CA GLU A 2 -1.46 3.19 -13.66
C GLU A 2 -1.92 2.71 -12.28
N ARG A 3 -1.08 1.93 -11.60
CA ARG A 3 -1.42 1.38 -10.28
C ARG A 3 -1.37 2.53 -9.26
N PRO A 4 -2.46 2.79 -8.51
CA PRO A 4 -2.43 3.84 -7.50
C PRO A 4 -1.38 3.49 -6.45
N THR A 5 -0.46 4.43 -6.21
CA THR A 5 0.67 4.28 -5.27
C THR A 5 0.24 3.79 -3.88
N GLY A 6 -0.98 4.12 -3.47
CA GLY A 6 -1.58 3.64 -2.22
C GLY A 6 -1.72 2.10 -2.14
N VAL A 7 -2.12 1.43 -3.21
CA VAL A 7 -2.26 -0.04 -3.21
C VAL A 7 -0.90 -0.72 -3.11
N THR A 8 0.09 -0.19 -3.82
CA THR A 8 1.46 -0.72 -3.80
C THR A 8 2.12 -0.55 -2.42
N ILE A 9 1.88 0.59 -1.75
CA ILE A 9 2.40 0.84 -0.39
C ILE A 9 1.77 -0.13 0.62
N ILE A 10 0.45 -0.30 0.62
CA ILE A 10 -0.21 -1.25 1.53
C ILE A 10 0.28 -2.68 1.26
N ALA A 11 0.38 -3.07 -0.01
CA ALA A 11 0.84 -4.39 -0.37
C ALA A 11 2.29 -4.65 0.09
N ALA A 12 3.18 -3.66 -0.08
CA ALA A 12 4.56 -3.74 0.40
C ALA A 12 4.63 -3.84 1.93
N LEU A 13 3.85 -3.03 2.66
CA LEU A 13 3.77 -3.13 4.13
C LEU A 13 3.23 -4.48 4.58
N GLY A 14 2.18 -5.01 3.94
CA GLY A 14 1.59 -6.31 4.26
C GLY A 14 2.54 -7.47 3.97
N ILE A 15 3.29 -7.42 2.86
CA ILE A 15 4.30 -8.44 2.56
C ILE A 15 5.43 -8.41 3.59
N LEU A 16 5.94 -7.23 3.95
CA LEU A 16 6.98 -7.09 4.97
C LEU A 16 6.49 -7.57 6.34
N GLY A 17 5.30 -7.15 6.76
CA GLY A 17 4.67 -7.57 8.01
C GLY A 17 4.42 -9.08 8.06
N GLY A 18 3.82 -9.65 7.02
CA GLY A 18 3.57 -11.09 6.91
C GLY A 18 4.86 -11.91 6.90
N THR A 19 5.90 -11.44 6.21
CA THR A 19 7.22 -12.11 6.18
C THR A 19 7.85 -12.15 7.57
N VAL A 20 7.82 -11.02 8.30
CA VAL A 20 8.33 -10.94 9.66
C VAL A 20 7.56 -11.89 10.60
N LEU A 21 6.23 -11.96 10.47
CA LEU A 21 5.38 -12.88 11.23
C LEU A 21 5.70 -14.36 10.96
N VAL A 22 5.89 -14.73 9.69
CA VAL A 22 6.28 -16.09 9.31
C VAL A 22 7.67 -16.44 9.85
N ILE A 23 8.63 -15.53 9.75
CA ILE A 23 9.99 -15.72 10.29
C ILE A 23 9.95 -15.89 11.82
N LEU A 24 9.16 -15.07 12.53
CA LEU A 24 8.97 -15.17 13.98
C LEU A 24 8.30 -16.50 14.40
N GLY A 25 7.33 -16.98 13.63
CA GLY A 25 6.72 -18.29 13.83
C GLY A 25 7.74 -19.41 13.65
N ILE A 26 8.46 -19.42 12.52
CA ILE A 26 9.50 -20.43 12.23
C ILE A 26 10.62 -20.41 13.29
N LEU A 27 11.07 -19.22 13.71
CA LEU A 27 12.05 -19.08 14.78
C LEU A 27 11.52 -19.58 16.13
N SER A 28 10.25 -19.35 16.44
CA SER A 28 9.63 -19.91 17.65
C SER A 28 9.61 -21.43 17.62
N LEU A 29 9.31 -22.06 16.47
CA LEU A 29 9.43 -23.52 16.32
C LEU A 29 10.89 -23.99 16.48
N ALA A 30 11.87 -23.24 16.00
CA ALA A 30 13.27 -23.63 16.13
C ALA A 30 13.80 -23.51 17.57
N VAL A 31 13.35 -22.51 18.33
CA VAL A 31 13.79 -22.24 19.71
C VAL A 31 13.00 -23.06 20.74
N PHE A 32 11.68 -23.19 20.55
CA PHE A 32 10.78 -23.83 21.50
C PHE A 32 10.26 -25.21 21.04
N GLY A 33 10.52 -25.61 19.80
CA GLY A 33 10.15 -26.93 19.26
C GLY A 33 11.19 -28.03 19.45
N LEU A 34 12.26 -27.76 20.20
CA LEU A 34 13.12 -28.81 20.79
C LEU A 34 12.26 -29.71 21.69
N PRO A 35 12.62 -30.99 21.92
CA PRO A 35 11.83 -31.92 22.73
C PRO A 35 11.75 -31.42 24.17
N SER A 36 10.72 -30.61 24.41
CA SER A 36 10.31 -30.09 25.70
C SER A 36 9.01 -30.80 26.02
N GLU A 37 8.98 -31.52 27.14
CA GLU A 37 7.80 -32.26 27.54
C GLU A 37 6.83 -31.33 28.26
N GLY A 38 5.53 -31.52 28.01
CA GLY A 38 4.46 -30.85 28.75
C GLY A 38 3.88 -29.58 28.11
N LEU A 39 3.24 -28.78 28.96
CA LEU A 39 2.37 -27.65 28.59
C LEU A 39 3.08 -26.59 27.72
N PHE A 40 4.38 -26.39 27.92
CA PHE A 40 5.17 -25.39 27.20
C PHE A 40 5.33 -25.71 25.71
N ALA A 41 5.52 -26.99 25.36
CA ALA A 41 5.56 -27.42 23.96
C ALA A 41 4.20 -27.31 23.28
N ALA A 42 3.11 -27.61 24.00
CA ALA A 42 1.76 -27.45 23.49
C ALA A 42 1.46 -25.99 23.13
N PHE A 43 1.86 -25.04 24.00
CA PHE A 43 1.74 -23.61 23.69
C PHE A 43 2.65 -23.17 22.54
N ALA A 44 3.90 -23.61 22.49
CA ALA A 44 4.83 -23.25 21.43
C ALA A 44 4.34 -23.69 20.04
N ILE A 45 3.83 -24.92 19.92
CA ILE A 45 3.24 -25.43 18.67
C ILE A 45 1.98 -24.62 18.32
N PHE A 46 1.08 -24.39 19.29
CA PHE A 46 -0.16 -23.66 19.05
C PHE A 46 0.10 -22.23 18.54
N PHE A 47 0.93 -21.46 19.27
CA PHE A 47 1.26 -20.09 18.88
C PHE A 47 2.01 -20.05 17.55
N SER A 48 2.94 -20.97 17.32
CA SER A 48 3.69 -20.98 16.06
C SER A 48 2.81 -21.34 14.85
N THR A 49 1.94 -22.34 14.96
CA THR A 49 0.99 -22.68 13.91
C THR A 49 0.04 -21.51 13.65
N PHE A 50 -0.46 -20.88 14.72
CA PHE A 50 -1.34 -19.72 14.61
C PHE A 50 -0.66 -18.54 13.88
N TYR A 51 0.59 -18.21 14.24
CA TYR A 51 1.35 -17.14 13.58
C TYR A 51 1.66 -17.43 12.10
N ILE A 52 1.96 -18.69 11.76
CA ILE A 52 2.18 -19.09 10.36
C ILE A 52 0.89 -18.96 9.54
N LEU A 53 -0.25 -19.40 10.09
CA LEU A 53 -1.54 -19.27 9.42
C LEU A 53 -1.92 -17.80 9.19
N LEU A 54 -1.71 -16.94 10.20
CA LEU A 54 -1.94 -15.51 10.05
C LEU A 54 -1.02 -14.87 8.99
N GLY A 55 0.26 -15.25 8.98
CA GLY A 55 1.22 -14.79 7.97
C GLY A 55 0.83 -15.20 6.55
N LEU A 56 0.29 -16.41 6.36
CA LEU A 56 -0.24 -16.82 5.06
C LEU A 56 -1.48 -16.02 4.65
N THR A 57 -2.41 -15.74 5.58
CA THR A 57 -3.59 -14.92 5.27
C THR A 57 -3.21 -13.50 4.86
N GLU A 58 -2.21 -12.89 5.51
CA GLU A 58 -1.63 -11.59 5.11
C GLU A 58 -1.04 -11.66 3.70
N PHE A 59 -0.29 -12.72 3.39
CA PHE A 59 0.31 -12.91 2.07
C PHE A 59 -0.74 -13.04 0.97
N ILE A 60 -1.79 -13.83 1.23
CA ILE A 60 -2.95 -14.00 0.35
C ILE A 60 -3.71 -12.68 0.18
N ALA A 61 -3.93 -11.92 1.27
CA ALA A 61 -4.59 -10.62 1.23
C ALA A 61 -3.78 -9.59 0.44
N SER A 62 -2.46 -9.60 0.60
CA SER A 62 -1.55 -8.69 -0.08
C SER A 62 -1.45 -9.00 -1.58
N TRP A 63 -1.41 -10.29 -1.95
CA TRP A 63 -1.58 -10.71 -3.34
C TRP A 63 -2.95 -10.27 -3.90
N GLY A 64 -4.02 -10.43 -3.12
CA GLY A 64 -5.37 -10.00 -3.47
C GLY A 64 -5.49 -8.49 -3.71
N LEU A 65 -4.76 -7.67 -2.95
CA LEU A 65 -4.67 -6.21 -3.12
C LEU A 65 -3.98 -5.86 -4.45
N LEU A 66 -2.92 -6.57 -4.83
CA LEU A 66 -2.19 -6.35 -6.09
C LEU A 66 -3.02 -6.71 -7.34
N VAL A 67 -3.93 -7.68 -7.22
CA VAL A 67 -4.83 -8.10 -8.32
C VAL A 67 -6.07 -7.19 -8.40
N GLY A 68 -6.37 -6.38 -7.38
CA GLY A 68 -7.50 -5.46 -7.38
C GLY A 68 -8.86 -6.08 -7.09
N LYS A 69 -8.89 -7.26 -6.46
CA LYS A 69 -10.16 -7.92 -6.13
C LYS A 69 -10.77 -7.32 -4.86
N GLY A 70 -12.05 -6.93 -4.90
CA GLY A 70 -12.75 -6.26 -3.79
C GLY A 70 -12.89 -7.05 -2.48
N TRP A 71 -12.58 -8.36 -2.49
CA TRP A 71 -12.52 -9.19 -1.28
C TRP A 71 -11.28 -8.86 -0.43
N ALA A 72 -10.17 -8.47 -1.05
CA ALA A 72 -8.91 -8.19 -0.36
C ALA A 72 -9.01 -6.93 0.51
N TRP A 73 -9.80 -5.95 0.06
CA TRP A 73 -10.12 -4.75 0.82
C TRP A 73 -10.89 -5.10 2.11
N THR A 74 -11.94 -5.92 1.99
CA THR A 74 -12.72 -6.36 3.17
C THR A 74 -11.89 -7.21 4.13
N LEU A 75 -11.05 -8.10 3.60
CA LEU A 75 -10.26 -9.00 4.44
C LEU A 75 -9.25 -8.21 5.28
N ASN A 76 -8.50 -7.28 4.68
CA ASN A 76 -7.56 -6.43 5.41
C ASN A 76 -8.25 -5.53 6.44
N LEU A 77 -9.42 -4.97 6.10
CA LEU A 77 -10.19 -4.15 7.03
C LEU A 77 -10.63 -4.96 8.27
N VAL A 78 -11.17 -6.16 8.04
CA VAL A 78 -11.66 -7.05 9.10
C VAL A 78 -10.50 -7.56 9.95
N LEU A 79 -9.38 -7.97 9.34
CA LEU A 79 -8.18 -8.36 10.08
C LEU A 79 -7.64 -7.23 10.95
N ALA A 80 -7.54 -6.01 10.41
CA ALA A 80 -7.06 -4.86 11.18
C ALA A 80 -8.00 -4.53 12.36
N ALA A 81 -9.31 -4.57 12.13
CA ALA A 81 -10.30 -4.33 13.18
C ALA A 81 -10.25 -5.41 14.28
N LEU A 82 -10.19 -6.70 13.89
CA LEU A 82 -10.07 -7.82 14.82
C LEU A 82 -8.77 -7.72 15.63
N SER A 83 -7.67 -7.33 15.00
CA SER A 83 -6.38 -7.12 15.67
C SER A 83 -6.46 -6.04 16.74
N ILE A 84 -7.10 -4.90 16.44
CA ILE A 84 -7.29 -3.82 17.42
C ILE A 84 -8.11 -4.30 18.62
N VAL A 85 -9.19 -5.05 18.39
CA VAL A 85 -10.02 -5.61 19.47
C VAL A 85 -9.22 -6.56 20.36
N LEU A 86 -8.41 -7.43 19.77
CA LEU A 86 -7.55 -8.37 20.51
C LEU A 86 -6.48 -7.64 21.34
N VAL A 87 -5.87 -6.58 20.80
CA VAL A 87 -4.89 -5.74 21.51
C VAL A 87 -5.49 -5.07 22.74
N LEU A 88 -6.74 -4.60 22.65
CA LEU A 88 -7.43 -3.97 23.78
C LEU A 88 -7.81 -4.98 24.88
N PHE A 89 -8.09 -6.23 24.50
CA PHE A 89 -8.49 -7.28 25.45
C PHE A 89 -7.29 -7.97 26.13
N PHE A 90 -6.15 -8.05 25.45
CA PHE A 90 -4.92 -8.66 25.95
C PHE A 90 -3.76 -7.64 25.99
N PRO A 91 -3.66 -6.82 27.05
CA PRO A 91 -2.62 -5.82 27.18
C PRO A 91 -1.25 -6.48 27.40
N GLY A 92 -0.50 -6.61 26.32
CA GLY A 92 0.88 -7.11 26.29
C GLY A 92 1.56 -6.94 24.93
N SER A 93 0.87 -6.30 23.97
CA SER A 93 1.33 -6.09 22.61
C SER A 93 2.04 -4.74 22.48
N SER A 94 3.10 -4.72 21.67
CA SER A 94 3.87 -3.52 21.40
C SER A 94 2.99 -2.45 20.74
N PHE A 95 3.12 -1.19 21.19
CA PHE A 95 2.48 -0.01 20.58
C PHE A 95 2.64 0.08 19.05
N TRP A 96 3.72 -0.53 18.54
CA TRP A 96 4.01 -0.75 17.12
C TRP A 96 2.84 -1.37 16.33
N THR A 97 2.11 -2.33 16.92
CA THR A 97 0.98 -3.01 16.27
C THR A 97 -0.20 -2.08 15.98
N ILE A 98 -0.48 -1.16 16.91
CA ILE A 98 -1.55 -0.17 16.77
C ILE A 98 -1.20 0.81 15.64
N ILE A 99 0.07 1.23 15.56
CA ILE A 99 0.56 2.15 14.52
C ILE A 99 0.40 1.52 13.14
N ILE A 100 0.83 0.26 12.96
CA ILE A 100 0.68 -0.45 11.68
C ILE A 100 -0.80 -0.57 11.29
N ASN A 101 -1.67 -1.00 12.20
CA ASN A 101 -3.10 -1.14 11.92
C ASN A 101 -3.75 0.20 11.57
N ALA A 102 -3.39 1.29 12.27
CA ALA A 102 -3.85 2.64 11.96
C ALA A 102 -3.40 3.09 10.56
N ILE A 103 -2.15 2.81 10.18
CA ILE A 103 -1.61 3.09 8.84
C ILE A 103 -2.38 2.29 7.79
N ILE A 104 -2.57 0.98 7.99
CA ILE A 104 -3.32 0.12 7.05
C ILE A 104 -4.72 0.68 6.84
N ILE A 105 -5.46 0.93 7.92
CA ILE A 105 -6.82 1.50 7.85
C ILE A 105 -6.81 2.85 7.13
N TYR A 106 -5.90 3.76 7.49
CA TYR A 106 -5.80 5.07 6.86
C TYR A 106 -5.60 4.97 5.33
N TYR A 107 -4.68 4.12 4.88
CA TYR A 107 -4.44 3.92 3.45
C TYR A 107 -5.60 3.19 2.75
N LEU A 108 -6.27 2.25 3.43
CA LEU A 108 -7.43 1.53 2.91
C LEU A 108 -8.65 2.43 2.75
N PHE A 109 -8.78 3.45 3.62
CA PHE A 109 -9.84 4.44 3.57
C PHE A 109 -9.63 5.53 2.51
N ARG A 110 -8.42 5.62 1.94
CA ARG A 110 -8.06 6.59 0.91
C ARG A 110 -8.97 6.43 -0.33
N PRO A 111 -9.51 7.52 -0.89
CA PRO A 111 -10.49 7.45 -1.99
C PRO A 111 -9.96 6.74 -3.24
N ASN A 112 -8.66 6.91 -3.53
CA ASN A 112 -7.98 6.23 -4.65
C ASN A 112 -8.02 4.70 -4.55
N VAL A 113 -7.93 4.15 -3.32
CA VAL A 113 -7.94 2.70 -3.07
C VAL A 113 -9.37 2.16 -3.16
N LYS A 114 -10.33 2.86 -2.54
CA LYS A 114 -11.76 2.50 -2.62
C LYS A 114 -12.30 2.50 -4.06
N ALA A 115 -11.83 3.43 -4.88
CA ALA A 115 -12.17 3.51 -6.30
C ALA A 115 -11.66 2.30 -7.09
N PHE A 116 -10.41 1.87 -6.83
CA PHE A 116 -9.83 0.69 -7.47
C PHE A 116 -10.60 -0.60 -7.16
N PHE A 117 -11.14 -0.71 -5.95
CA PHE A 117 -11.97 -1.85 -5.54
C PHE A 117 -13.47 -1.68 -5.80
N GLY A 118 -13.91 -0.58 -6.42
CA GLY A 118 -15.32 -0.32 -6.73
C GLY A 118 -16.22 -0.12 -5.51
N LYS A 119 -15.65 0.21 -4.34
CA LYS A 119 -16.38 0.40 -3.06
C LYS A 119 -16.40 1.86 -2.57
N GLY A 120 -16.01 2.81 -3.42
CA GLY A 120 -16.11 4.24 -3.13
C GLY A 120 -17.50 4.80 -3.41
N PRO A 121 -17.89 5.96 -2.83
CA PRO A 121 -19.08 6.69 -3.26
C PRO A 121 -19.02 6.93 -4.77
N ALA A 122 -20.09 6.57 -5.48
CA ALA A 122 -20.20 6.77 -6.92
C ALA A 122 -20.03 8.27 -7.23
N GLY A 123 -18.84 8.67 -7.69
CA GLY A 123 -18.49 10.06 -7.98
C GLY A 123 -17.19 10.59 -7.37
N SER A 124 -16.56 9.89 -6.42
CA SER A 124 -15.35 10.41 -5.73
C SER A 124 -14.02 10.06 -6.41
N TYR A 125 -14.02 9.37 -7.54
CA TYR A 125 -12.81 9.11 -8.32
C TYR A 125 -12.78 10.00 -9.55
N GLN A 126 -12.19 11.19 -9.40
CA GLN A 126 -11.43 11.72 -10.52
C GLN A 126 -10.10 10.97 -10.52
N PRO A 127 -9.73 10.27 -11.60
CA PRO A 127 -8.34 9.88 -11.78
C PRO A 127 -7.48 11.11 -11.49
N PRO A 128 -6.33 10.99 -10.81
CA PRO A 128 -5.39 12.10 -10.76
C PRO A 128 -5.26 12.57 -12.20
N PRO A 129 -5.49 13.87 -12.49
CA PRO A 129 -5.39 14.36 -13.85
C PRO A 129 -4.07 13.81 -14.39
N PRO A 130 -4.06 13.17 -15.58
CA PRO A 130 -2.83 12.68 -16.19
C PRO A 130 -1.76 13.75 -15.97
N PRO A 131 -0.51 13.41 -15.59
CA PRO A 131 0.54 14.41 -15.38
C PRO A 131 0.41 15.38 -16.50
N THR A 132 0.02 16.63 -16.18
CA THR A 132 -0.67 17.49 -17.13
C THR A 132 0.23 17.60 -18.34
N THR A 133 -0.04 16.78 -19.36
CA THR A 133 0.51 16.97 -20.69
C THR A 133 -0.28 18.17 -21.11
N THR A 134 0.17 19.33 -20.64
CA THR A 134 -0.34 20.65 -20.96
C THR A 134 -0.59 20.54 -22.43
N THR A 135 -1.87 20.50 -22.80
CA THR A 135 -2.30 20.44 -24.18
C THR A 135 -1.50 21.55 -24.82
N GLN A 136 -0.46 21.17 -25.55
CA GLN A 136 0.54 22.10 -26.05
C GLN A 136 -0.22 22.98 -27.00
N LYS A 137 -0.72 24.09 -26.49
CA LYS A 137 -1.26 25.16 -27.30
C LYS A 137 -0.06 25.61 -28.10
N THR A 138 -0.06 25.22 -29.37
CA THR A 138 1.02 25.34 -30.34
C THR A 138 1.41 26.80 -30.51
N ALA A 139 2.15 27.34 -29.54
CA ALA A 139 2.86 28.59 -29.69
C ALA A 139 4.06 28.25 -30.56
N THR A 140 4.06 28.75 -31.79
CA THR A 140 5.11 28.51 -32.76
C THR A 140 6.21 29.55 -32.58
N CYS A 141 7.47 29.12 -32.54
CA CYS A 141 8.61 30.02 -32.44
C CYS A 141 8.74 30.89 -33.71
N PRO A 142 8.80 32.24 -33.62
CA PRO A 142 8.88 33.11 -34.79
C PRO A 142 10.21 33.03 -35.55
N ARG A 143 11.25 32.40 -34.98
CA ARG A 143 12.56 32.24 -35.65
C ARG A 143 12.73 30.91 -36.39
N CYS A 144 12.15 29.82 -35.88
CA CYS A 144 12.40 28.48 -36.41
C CYS A 144 11.14 27.67 -36.74
N GLY A 145 9.94 28.21 -36.46
CA GLY A 145 8.69 27.54 -36.78
C GLY A 145 8.37 26.30 -35.91
N GLN A 146 9.18 25.99 -34.90
CA GLN A 146 8.96 24.84 -34.02
C GLN A 146 8.03 25.16 -32.85
N GLN A 147 7.37 24.12 -32.34
CA GLN A 147 6.48 24.20 -31.18
C GLN A 147 7.26 24.53 -29.91
N LEU A 148 6.83 25.56 -29.19
CA LEU A 148 7.44 25.98 -27.94
C LEU A 148 7.05 25.02 -26.80
N THR A 149 7.96 24.81 -25.86
CA THR A 149 7.68 24.08 -24.62
C THR A 149 7.43 25.07 -23.50
N TYR A 150 6.31 24.92 -22.79
CA TYR A 150 5.98 25.76 -21.64
C TYR A 150 6.72 25.27 -20.40
N ILE A 151 7.52 26.14 -19.77
CA ILE A 151 8.22 25.83 -18.52
C ILE A 151 7.41 26.43 -17.37
N GLU A 152 6.65 25.58 -16.66
CA GLU A 152 5.81 25.92 -15.50
C GLU A 152 6.56 26.74 -14.44
N GLN A 153 7.84 26.41 -14.21
CA GLN A 153 8.68 27.07 -13.19
C GLN A 153 8.88 28.56 -13.43
N TYR A 154 8.95 28.99 -14.70
CA TYR A 154 9.19 30.38 -15.08
C TYR A 154 7.98 31.02 -15.76
N LYS A 155 6.88 30.27 -15.90
CA LYS A 155 5.66 30.66 -16.63
C LYS A 155 5.93 31.24 -18.02
N ARG A 156 6.99 30.76 -18.69
CA ARG A 156 7.47 31.25 -19.99
C ARG A 156 7.61 30.09 -20.97
N TRP A 157 7.42 30.40 -22.24
CA TRP A 157 7.65 29.47 -23.35
C TRP A 157 9.12 29.50 -23.76
N TYR A 158 9.73 28.33 -23.91
CA TYR A 158 11.13 28.16 -24.30
C TYR A 158 11.24 27.34 -25.58
N CYS A 159 12.09 27.79 -26.49
CA CYS A 159 12.45 27.06 -27.71
C CYS A 159 13.79 26.35 -27.49
N TYR A 160 13.81 25.02 -27.49
CA TYR A 160 15.05 24.25 -27.36
C TYR A 160 15.98 24.37 -28.57
N ASN A 161 15.42 24.63 -29.76
CA ASN A 161 16.21 24.74 -30.99
C ASN A 161 16.90 26.11 -31.12
N CYS A 162 16.22 27.18 -30.72
CA CYS A 162 16.78 28.54 -30.72
C CYS A 162 17.34 28.98 -29.36
N GLN A 163 17.25 28.12 -28.33
CA GLN A 163 17.64 28.38 -26.95
C GLN A 163 17.19 29.74 -26.39
N GLN A 164 15.97 30.14 -26.74
CA GLN A 164 15.43 31.46 -26.39
C GLN A 164 14.01 31.33 -25.85
N TYR A 165 13.64 32.27 -24.99
CA TYR A 165 12.26 32.44 -24.53
C TYR A 165 11.45 33.21 -25.55
N SER A 166 10.17 32.89 -25.72
CA SER A 166 9.28 33.74 -26.49
C SER A 166 8.90 34.96 -25.65
N SER A 167 9.32 36.14 -26.10
CA SER A 167 8.88 37.43 -25.58
C SER A 167 7.45 37.76 -26.00
#